data_AF-A0A523KH38-F1
#
_entry.id   AF-A0A523KH38-F1
#
_cell.length_a   1.000
_cell.length_b   1.000
_cell.length_c   1.000
_cell.angle_alpha   90.00
_cell.angle_beta   90.00
_cell.angle_gamma   90.00
#
_symmetry.space_group_name_H-M   'P 1'
#
loop_
_entity.id
_entity.type
_entity.pdbx_description
1 polymer ?
#
loop_
_entity_poly.entity_id
_entity_poly.type
_entity_poly.pdbx_seq_one_letter_code
_entity_poly.pdbx_strand_id
1 'polypeptide(L)'
;MRRSAGSLSRFGFFDTTKPYRGDDVVSIVTYVTTPDGLRDIHEVRTEFFSPPYPVSTLVQVAALVEQDLLIEVTATAIVPEDRYRAPEAIAPDSFDVSDGGGFNIQS
;
A
#
# COMPACT_ATOMS: atom_id res chain seq x y z
N MET A 1 39.98 -8.70 6.86
CA MET A 1 38.98 -8.14 7.79
C MET A 1 38.12 -7.15 7.01
N ARG A 2 37.04 -7.63 6.38
CA ARG A 2 36.17 -6.83 5.49
C ARG A 2 35.00 -6.27 6.32
N ARG A 3 34.77 -4.96 6.25
CA ARG A 3 33.59 -4.30 6.82
C ARG A 3 32.36 -4.73 6.01
N SER A 4 31.32 -5.20 6.68
CA SER A 4 30.01 -5.47 6.07
C SER A 4 29.35 -4.13 5.74
N ALA A 5 28.94 -3.97 4.48
CA ALA A 5 28.11 -2.88 4.03
C ALA A 5 26.66 -3.19 4.42
N GLY A 6 26.03 -2.27 5.16
CA GLY A 6 24.58 -2.29 5.35
C GLY A 6 23.89 -2.16 4.00
N SER A 7 23.03 -3.12 3.68
CA SER A 7 22.25 -3.10 2.45
C SER A 7 21.14 -2.05 2.58
N LEU A 8 21.08 -1.22 1.54
CA LEU A 8 20.30 -0.01 1.41
C LEU A 8 18.79 -0.27 1.55
N SER A 9 18.13 0.68 2.19
CA SER A 9 16.67 0.81 2.28
C SER A 9 16.03 0.67 0.90
N ARG A 10 15.35 -0.46 0.69
CA ARG A 10 14.46 -0.70 -0.44
C ARG A 10 13.17 0.09 -0.14
N PHE A 11 12.88 1.14 -0.91
CA PHE A 11 11.54 1.71 -1.01
C PHE A 11 10.63 0.61 -1.58
N GLY A 12 10.19 -0.29 -0.72
CA GLY A 12 9.58 -1.56 -1.08
C GLY A 12 8.07 -1.48 -1.01
N PHE A 13 7.44 -0.99 -2.08
CA PHE A 13 5.98 -1.10 -2.24
C PHE A 13 5.55 -2.52 -2.66
N PHE A 14 6.50 -3.37 -3.09
CA PHE A 14 6.24 -4.75 -3.49
C PHE A 14 7.03 -5.74 -2.64
N ASP A 15 6.35 -6.26 -1.62
CA ASP A 15 6.74 -7.46 -0.91
C ASP A 15 6.39 -8.67 -1.79
N THR A 16 7.41 -9.31 -2.36
CA THR A 16 7.25 -10.50 -3.22
C THR A 16 6.74 -11.73 -2.47
N THR A 17 6.65 -11.67 -1.14
CA THR A 17 6.03 -12.72 -0.32
C THR A 17 4.51 -12.59 -0.26
N LYS A 18 3.95 -11.45 -0.70
CA LYS A 18 2.50 -11.23 -0.79
C LYS A 18 1.91 -11.91 -2.03
N PRO A 19 0.63 -12.32 -1.98
CA PRO A 19 -0.01 -13.01 -3.10
C PRO A 19 -0.31 -12.08 -4.28
N TYR A 20 -0.20 -10.75 -4.13
CA TYR A 20 -0.34 -9.76 -5.19
C TYR A 20 1.02 -9.22 -5.68
N ARG A 21 1.06 -8.76 -6.93
CA ARG A 21 2.19 -8.12 -7.62
C ARG A 21 1.76 -6.77 -8.20
N GLY A 22 2.73 -5.98 -8.69
CA GLY A 22 2.44 -4.69 -9.35
C GLY A 22 1.47 -4.82 -10.52
N ASP A 23 1.63 -5.87 -11.32
CA ASP A 23 0.77 -6.13 -12.49
C ASP A 23 -0.66 -6.55 -12.12
N ASP A 24 -0.93 -6.86 -10.84
CA ASP A 24 -2.28 -7.19 -10.37
C ASP A 24 -3.09 -5.94 -10.00
N VAL A 25 -2.44 -4.78 -9.91
CA VAL A 25 -3.09 -3.51 -9.53
C VAL A 25 -3.96 -3.04 -10.69
N VAL A 26 -5.26 -2.88 -10.42
CA VAL A 26 -6.27 -2.48 -11.42
C VAL A 26 -6.72 -1.03 -11.28
N SER A 27 -6.57 -0.46 -10.08
CA SER A 27 -6.97 0.92 -9.79
C SER A 27 -6.09 1.52 -8.71
N ILE A 28 -5.80 2.81 -8.86
CA ILE A 28 -5.13 3.61 -7.84
C ILE A 28 -5.87 4.92 -7.59
N VAL A 29 -5.87 5.36 -6.33
CA VAL A 29 -6.26 6.71 -5.93
C VAL A 29 -5.06 7.36 -5.26
N THR A 30 -4.62 8.48 -5.81
CA THR A 30 -3.48 9.25 -5.31
C THR A 30 -4.01 10.49 -4.59
N TYR A 31 -3.65 10.64 -3.31
CA TYR A 31 -3.91 11.82 -2.51
C TYR A 31 -2.63 12.65 -2.41
N VAL A 32 -2.72 13.94 -2.67
CA VAL A 32 -1.58 14.88 -2.56
C VAL A 32 -1.94 16.07 -1.70
N THR A 33 -0.99 16.64 -0.98
CA THR A 33 -1.20 17.88 -0.21
C THR A 33 -1.00 19.14 -1.07
N THR A 34 -0.21 19.02 -2.15
CA THR A 34 0.02 20.07 -3.15
C THR A 34 -0.02 19.47 -4.56
N PRO A 35 -0.51 20.20 -5.59
CA PRO A 35 -0.41 19.80 -6.99
C PRO A 35 0.99 20.05 -7.58
N ASP A 36 1.95 20.53 -6.81
CA ASP A 36 3.33 20.64 -7.26
C ASP A 36 3.94 19.24 -7.45
N GLY A 37 4.71 19.04 -8.53
CA GLY A 37 5.39 17.76 -8.79
C GLY A 37 4.51 16.66 -9.41
N LEU A 38 3.30 16.98 -9.89
CA LEU A 38 2.41 16.01 -10.57
C LEU A 38 3.09 15.28 -11.74
N ARG A 39 3.97 15.98 -12.47
CA ARG A 39 4.73 15.37 -13.57
C ARG A 39 5.68 14.29 -13.06
N ASP A 40 6.35 14.56 -11.95
CA ASP A 40 7.32 13.64 -11.36
C ASP A 40 6.61 12.40 -10.79
N ILE A 41 5.43 12.58 -10.19
CA ILE A 41 4.55 11.48 -9.77
C ILE A 41 4.16 10.60 -10.97
N HIS A 42 3.79 11.21 -12.10
CA HIS A 42 3.46 10.47 -13.31
C HIS A 42 4.65 9.73 -13.90
N GLU A 43 5.83 10.34 -13.92
CA GLU A 43 7.06 9.72 -14.43
C GLU A 43 7.41 8.48 -13.60
N VAL A 44 7.48 8.64 -12.28
CA VAL A 44 7.73 7.53 -11.35
C VAL A 44 6.68 6.42 -11.52
N ARG A 45 5.40 6.76 -11.68
CA ARG A 45 4.34 5.76 -11.90
C ARG A 45 4.60 4.87 -13.12
N THR A 46 5.18 5.42 -14.20
CA THR A 46 5.48 4.62 -15.40
C THR A 46 6.62 3.63 -15.21
N GLU A 47 7.46 3.80 -14.19
CA GLU A 47 8.49 2.83 -13.84
C GLU A 47 7.91 1.59 -13.13
N PHE A 48 6.75 1.74 -12.48
CA PHE A 48 6.13 0.70 -11.66
C PHE A 48 5.02 -0.10 -12.36
N PHE A 49 4.40 0.45 -13.39
CA PHE A 49 3.30 -0.21 -14.09
C PHE A 49 3.61 -0.39 -15.58
N SER A 50 3.23 -1.54 -16.11
CA SER A 50 3.23 -1.82 -17.55
C SER A 50 1.82 -1.76 -18.12
N PRO A 51 1.64 -1.51 -19.43
CA PRO A 51 0.34 -1.63 -20.07
C PRO A 51 -0.28 -3.04 -19.92
N PRO A 52 -1.60 -3.16 -19.70
CA PRO A 52 -2.57 -2.07 -19.54
C PRO A 52 -2.42 -1.38 -18.17
N TYR A 53 -2.33 -0.06 -18.17
CA TYR A 53 -2.15 0.71 -16.94
C TYR A 53 -3.41 0.65 -16.06
N PRO A 54 -3.26 0.68 -14.71
CA PRO A 54 -4.40 0.81 -13.82
C PRO A 54 -5.14 2.13 -14.07
N VAL A 55 -6.44 2.13 -13.79
CA VAL A 55 -7.20 3.38 -13.72
C VAL A 55 -6.64 4.24 -12.59
N SER A 56 -6.49 5.54 -12.82
CA SER A 56 -5.89 6.46 -11.87
C SER A 56 -6.84 7.62 -11.57
N THR A 57 -7.04 7.89 -10.29
CA THR A 57 -7.68 9.12 -9.80
C THR A 57 -6.68 9.91 -8.96
N LEU A 58 -6.68 11.24 -9.07
CA LEU A 58 -5.87 12.11 -8.22
C LEU A 58 -6.74 13.13 -7.52
N VAL A 59 -6.53 13.30 -6.22
CA VAL A 59 -7.27 14.22 -5.36
C VAL A 59 -6.29 15.03 -4.53
N GLN A 60 -6.43 16.36 -4.54
CA GLN A 60 -5.73 17.20 -3.59
C GLN A 60 -6.50 17.23 -2.26
N VAL A 61 -5.82 16.94 -1.16
CA VAL A 61 -6.35 16.96 0.21
C VAL A 61 -5.63 18.02 1.03
N ALA A 62 -6.24 18.44 2.15
CA ALA A 62 -5.64 19.47 3.01
C ALA A 62 -4.41 18.97 3.79
N ALA A 63 -4.42 17.69 4.20
CA ALA A 63 -3.34 17.05 4.94
C ALA A 63 -3.47 15.52 4.83
N LEU A 64 -2.38 14.81 5.12
CA LEU A 64 -2.34 13.36 5.32
C LEU A 64 -2.15 13.05 6.81
N VAL A 65 -2.12 11.76 7.18
CA VAL A 65 -2.03 11.33 8.59
C VAL A 65 -0.77 11.84 9.30
N GLU A 66 0.35 11.92 8.58
CA GLU A 66 1.60 12.52 9.04
C GLU A 66 1.88 13.80 8.25
N GLN A 67 2.30 14.86 8.94
CA GLN A 67 2.40 16.21 8.36
C GLN A 67 3.47 16.34 7.27
N ASP A 68 4.51 15.50 7.33
CA ASP A 68 5.63 15.52 6.38
C ASP A 68 5.34 14.67 5.12
N LEU A 69 4.20 13.98 5.05
CA LEU A 69 3.80 13.23 3.86
C LEU A 69 3.22 14.16 2.80
N LEU A 70 3.74 14.05 1.57
CA LEU A 70 3.28 14.83 0.42
C LEU A 70 2.30 14.07 -0.47
N ILE A 71 2.37 12.74 -0.42
CA ILE A 71 1.63 11.83 -1.27
C ILE A 71 1.25 10.57 -0.50
N GLU A 72 0.02 10.11 -0.72
CA GLU A 72 -0.44 8.77 -0.33
C GLU A 72 -1.12 8.11 -1.54
N VAL A 73 -0.89 6.81 -1.73
CA VAL A 73 -1.48 6.05 -2.83
C VAL A 73 -2.23 4.85 -2.27
N THR A 74 -3.53 4.80 -2.50
CA THR A 74 -4.36 3.62 -2.25
C THR A 74 -4.44 2.80 -3.53
N ALA A 75 -4.01 1.54 -3.48
CA ALA A 75 -4.04 0.62 -4.61
C ALA A 75 -5.07 -0.50 -4.39
N THR A 76 -5.82 -0.83 -5.43
CA THR A 76 -6.69 -2.01 -5.50
C THR A 76 -6.11 -3.01 -6.48
N ALA A 77 -5.91 -4.25 -6.05
CA ALA A 77 -5.35 -5.32 -6.87
C ALA A 77 -6.27 -6.55 -6.91
N ILE A 78 -6.26 -7.26 -8.03
CA ILE A 78 -6.95 -8.55 -8.20
C ILE A 78 -5.91 -9.66 -8.14
N VAL A 79 -5.96 -10.47 -7.08
CA VAL A 79 -5.10 -11.65 -6.95
C VAL A 79 -5.67 -12.78 -7.82
N PRO A 80 -4.91 -13.32 -8.78
CA PRO A 80 -5.34 -14.48 -9.55
C PRO A 80 -5.53 -15.72 -8.69
N GLU A 81 -6.44 -16.60 -9.11
CA GLU A 81 -6.84 -17.78 -8.32
C GLU A 81 -5.68 -18.72 -7.97
N ASP A 82 -4.71 -18.89 -8.88
CA ASP A 82 -3.54 -19.75 -8.67
C ASP A 82 -2.59 -19.25 -7.58
N ARG A 83 -2.66 -17.95 -7.27
CA ARG A 83 -1.89 -17.29 -6.19
C ARG A 83 -2.74 -16.93 -4.98
N TYR A 84 -4.06 -17.12 -5.07
CA TYR A 84 -4.95 -16.90 -3.95
C TYR A 84 -4.62 -17.90 -2.83
N ARG A 85 -4.53 -17.38 -1.61
CA ARG A 85 -4.42 -18.19 -0.40
C ARG A 85 -5.63 -17.86 0.45
N ALA A 86 -6.45 -18.87 0.72
CA ALA A 86 -7.53 -18.72 1.67
C ALA A 86 -6.94 -18.19 2.99
N PRO A 87 -7.53 -17.16 3.61
CA PRO A 87 -7.12 -16.75 4.94
C PRO A 87 -7.23 -17.98 5.86
N GLU A 88 -6.27 -18.11 6.77
CA GLU A 88 -6.40 -19.11 7.83
C GLU A 88 -7.74 -18.87 8.52
N ALA A 89 -8.54 -19.93 8.65
CA ALA A 89 -9.84 -19.81 9.27
C ALA A 89 -9.63 -19.34 10.71
N ILE A 90 -10.01 -18.09 10.99
CA ILE A 90 -10.13 -17.59 12.35
C ILE A 90 -11.27 -18.39 12.96
N ALA A 91 -10.97 -19.20 13.98
CA ALA A 91 -12.01 -19.95 14.67
C ALA A 91 -13.05 -18.95 15.19
N PRO A 92 -14.35 -19.25 15.14
CA PRO A 92 -15.40 -18.29 15.50
C PRO A 92 -15.26 -17.70 16.92
N ASP A 93 -14.51 -18.39 17.78
CA ASP A 93 -14.24 -18.12 19.18
C ASP A 93 -12.79 -17.68 19.48
N SER A 94 -11.94 -17.51 18.47
CA SER A 94 -10.53 -17.10 18.71
C SER A 94 -10.35 -15.61 18.96
N PHE A 95 -11.43 -14.81 18.87
CA PHE A 95 -11.43 -13.44 19.38
C PHE A 95 -11.73 -13.49 20.88
N ASP A 96 -10.67 -13.50 21.69
CA ASP A 96 -10.81 -13.40 23.14
C ASP A 96 -11.10 -11.95 23.54
N VAL A 97 -12.36 -11.67 23.85
CA VAL A 97 -12.83 -10.36 24.35
C VAL A 97 -12.68 -10.28 25.88
N SER A 98 -12.18 -11.32 26.55
CA SER A 98 -12.10 -11.39 28.01
C SER A 98 -10.91 -10.65 28.62
N ASP A 99 -9.90 -10.28 27.82
CA ASP A 99 -8.70 -9.57 28.26
C ASP A 99 -8.94 -8.09 28.67
N GLY A 100 -10.19 -7.61 28.63
CA GLY A 100 -10.57 -6.29 29.14
C GLY A 100 -10.00 -5.10 28.35
N GLY A 101 -9.24 -5.34 27.28
CA GLY A 101 -8.66 -4.32 26.40
C GLY A 101 -9.63 -3.75 25.38
N GLY A 102 -10.91 -3.61 25.75
CA GLY A 102 -11.97 -3.13 24.86
C GLY A 102 -11.56 -1.87 24.11
N PHE A 103 -11.78 -1.87 22.79
CA PHE A 103 -11.64 -0.69 21.95
C PHE A 103 -12.47 0.46 22.54
N ASN A 104 -11.80 1.41 23.20
CA ASN A 104 -12.41 2.61 23.74
C ASN A 104 -12.65 3.59 22.59
N ILE A 105 -13.78 3.46 21.90
CA ILE A 105 -14.26 4.50 20.99
C ILE A 105 -15.01 5.50 21.86
N GLN A 106 -14.28 6.47 22.42
CA GLN A 106 -14.92 7.60 23.09
C GLN A 106 -15.55 8.49 22.01
N SER A 107 -16.88 8.55 22.04
CA SER A 107 -17.74 9.48 21.28
C SER A 107 -17.70 10.89 21.86
#